data_AF-A0A812AB96-F1
#
_entry.id   AF-A0A812AB96-F1
#
_cell.length_a   1.000
_cell.length_b   1.000
_cell.length_c   1.000
_cell.angle_alpha   90.00
_cell.angle_beta   90.00
_cell.angle_gamma   90.00
#
_symmetry.space_group_name_H-M   'P 1'
#
loop_
_entity.id
_entity.type
_entity.pdbx_description
1 polymer ?
#
loop_
_entity_poly.entity_id
_entity_poly.type
_entity_poly.pdbx_seq_one_letter_code
_entity_poly.pdbx_strand_id
1 'polypeptide(L)'
;MSRCEPPLASTMLEAVSLARSILPEDVAVQVPPNLIDPKSLVEHGASDLGGISTVTIDHINPEAPWPRIEELGRRIGMPLRERLPIYPKYVRDSWYSDEIRPLIEMLSDREGFRKV
;
A
#
# COMPACT_ATOMS: atom_id res chain seq x y z
N MET A 1 -21.99 6.57 -10.81
CA MET A 1 -20.71 7.25 -11.13
C MET A 1 -20.36 7.25 -12.64
N SER A 2 -21.23 6.79 -13.55
CA SER A 2 -20.88 6.57 -14.97
C SER A 2 -20.80 7.82 -15.89
N ARG A 3 -20.68 9.03 -15.35
CA ARG A 3 -20.68 10.28 -16.14
C ARG A 3 -19.56 11.26 -15.78
N CYS A 4 -18.59 10.84 -14.97
CA CYS A 4 -17.36 11.61 -14.78
C CYS A 4 -16.23 10.93 -15.53
N GLU A 5 -15.44 11.73 -16.24
CA GLU A 5 -14.14 11.28 -16.72
C GLU A 5 -13.24 10.95 -15.52
N PRO A 6 -12.38 9.93 -15.64
CA PRO A 6 -11.39 9.66 -14.62
C PRO A 6 -10.47 10.87 -14.43
N PRO A 7 -9.96 11.11 -13.21
CA PRO A 7 -9.02 12.20 -12.97
C PRO A 7 -7.75 12.02 -13.82
N LEU A 8 -7.12 13.14 -14.16
CA LEU A 8 -5.82 13.12 -14.81
C LEU A 8 -4.77 12.52 -13.88
N ALA A 9 -3.73 11.89 -14.45
CA ALA A 9 -2.60 11.38 -13.67
C ALA A 9 -1.94 12.48 -12.82
N SER A 10 -1.85 13.70 -13.35
CA SER A 10 -1.33 14.87 -12.61
C SER A 10 -2.14 15.19 -11.36
N THR A 11 -3.47 15.10 -11.43
CA THR A 11 -4.36 15.29 -10.28
C THR A 11 -4.10 14.26 -9.19
N MET A 12 -3.85 13.01 -9.57
CA MET A 12 -3.52 11.95 -8.62
C MET A 12 -2.16 12.19 -7.93
N LEU A 13 -1.15 12.59 -8.71
CA LEU A 13 0.19 12.91 -8.17
C LEU A 13 0.15 14.12 -7.22
N GLU A 14 -0.61 15.16 -7.57
CA GLU A 14 -0.84 16.32 -6.72
C GLU A 14 -1.55 15.93 -5.42
N ALA A 15 -2.60 15.10 -5.50
CA ALA A 15 -3.31 14.63 -4.32
C ALA A 15 -2.40 13.84 -3.37
N VAL A 16 -1.53 12.96 -3.89
CA VAL A 16 -0.55 12.22 -3.09
C VAL A 16 0.47 13.16 -2.46
N SER A 17 0.99 14.13 -3.22
CA SER A 17 1.97 15.12 -2.71
C SER A 17 1.39 15.97 -1.59
N LEU A 18 0.16 16.44 -1.78
CA LEU A 18 -0.57 17.20 -0.77
C LEU A 18 -0.82 16.36 0.47
N ALA A 19 -1.30 15.12 0.32
CA ALA A 19 -1.49 14.20 1.44
C ALA A 19 -0.20 13.99 2.22
N ARG A 20 0.93 13.74 1.53
CA ARG A 20 2.22 13.57 2.21
C ARG A 20 2.68 14.84 2.93
N SER A 21 2.41 16.02 2.37
CA SER A 21 2.79 17.32 2.94
C SER A 21 1.96 17.69 4.19
N ILE A 22 0.65 17.41 4.19
CA ILE A 22 -0.26 17.88 5.25
C ILE A 22 -0.50 16.85 6.36
N LEU A 23 -0.38 15.56 6.07
CA LEU A 23 -0.63 14.50 7.05
C LEU A 23 0.62 14.29 7.92
N PRO A 24 0.45 13.92 9.20
CA PRO A 24 1.56 13.54 10.07
C PRO A 24 2.47 12.49 9.41
N GLU A 25 3.77 12.56 9.68
CA GLU A 25 4.79 11.72 9.03
C GLU A 25 4.46 10.22 9.13
N ASP A 26 3.91 9.80 10.26
CA ASP A 26 3.59 8.42 10.57
C ASP A 26 2.28 7.92 9.93
N VAL A 27 1.53 8.77 9.22
CA VAL A 27 0.36 8.36 8.43
C VAL A 27 0.84 7.82 7.09
N ALA A 28 0.43 6.58 6.79
CA ALA A 28 0.70 5.97 5.50
C ALA A 28 -0.20 6.58 4.42
N VAL A 29 0.40 6.96 3.29
CA VAL A 29 -0.33 7.36 2.08
C VAL A 29 -0.40 6.13 1.17
N GLN A 30 -1.56 5.48 1.15
CA GLN A 30 -1.77 4.23 0.42
C GLN A 30 -2.35 4.49 -0.98
N VAL A 31 -1.77 3.86 -2.01
CA VAL A 31 -2.22 3.93 -3.41
C VAL A 31 -2.13 2.56 -4.10
N PRO A 32 -3.12 2.12 -4.88
CA PRO A 32 -3.01 0.88 -5.65
C PRO A 32 -1.94 1.01 -6.75
N PRO A 33 -1.07 0.00 -6.97
CA PRO A 33 0.02 0.08 -7.96
C PRO A 33 -0.48 -0.01 -9.41
N ASN A 34 -1.74 -0.41 -9.63
CA ASN A 34 -2.40 -0.50 -10.93
C ASN A 34 -3.20 0.76 -11.29
N LEU A 35 -3.12 1.84 -10.50
CA LEU A 35 -3.90 3.07 -10.72
C LEU A 35 -3.29 3.98 -11.81
N ILE A 36 -2.02 4.35 -11.61
CA ILE A 36 -1.16 5.02 -12.60
C ILE A 36 0.27 4.46 -12.44
N ASP A 37 1.30 5.09 -13.02
CA ASP A 37 2.67 4.65 -12.82
C ASP A 37 3.05 4.63 -11.31
N PRO A 38 3.32 3.45 -10.71
CA PRO A 38 3.54 3.33 -9.27
C PRO A 38 4.83 4.00 -8.80
N LYS A 39 5.85 4.07 -9.66
CA LYS A 39 7.10 4.77 -9.33
C LYS A 39 6.82 6.26 -9.10
N SER A 40 6.10 6.88 -10.03
CA SER A 40 5.70 8.29 -9.91
C SER A 40 4.93 8.55 -8.62
N LEU A 41 3.98 7.68 -8.25
CA LEU A 41 3.22 7.83 -6.99
C LEU A 41 4.11 7.74 -5.75
N VAL A 42 5.07 6.80 -5.70
CA VAL A 42 6.03 6.67 -4.61
C VAL A 42 6.94 7.89 -4.51
N GLU A 43 7.44 8.40 -5.64
CA GLU A 43 8.27 9.62 -5.69
C GLU A 43 7.53 10.87 -5.18
N HIS A 44 6.19 10.89 -5.27
CA HIS A 44 5.35 11.98 -4.77
C HIS A 44 4.88 11.76 -3.31
N GLY A 45 5.30 10.69 -2.65
CA GLY A 45 5.10 10.49 -1.22
C GLY A 45 4.16 9.35 -0.83
N ALA A 46 3.70 8.53 -1.77
CA ALA A 46 3.02 7.29 -1.43
C ALA A 46 3.99 6.33 -0.72
N SER A 47 3.55 5.77 0.40
CA SER A 47 4.38 4.91 1.26
C SER A 47 3.85 3.48 1.39
N ASP A 48 2.68 3.20 0.79
CA ASP A 48 2.02 1.90 0.83
C ASP A 48 1.32 1.64 -0.51
N LEU A 49 1.50 0.45 -1.08
CA LEU A 49 0.89 0.05 -2.35
C LEU A 49 -0.46 -0.68 -2.17
N GLY A 50 -0.92 -0.78 -0.93
CA GLY A 50 -2.17 -1.44 -0.57
C GLY A 50 -2.12 -2.96 -0.71
N GLY A 51 -3.31 -3.56 -0.78
CA GLY A 51 -3.45 -5.00 -0.95
C GLY A 51 -3.23 -5.39 -2.41
N ILE A 52 -2.23 -6.24 -2.66
CA ILE A 52 -1.94 -6.81 -3.98
C ILE A 52 -2.24 -8.30 -3.90
N SER A 53 -3.04 -8.83 -4.82
CA SER A 53 -3.34 -10.25 -4.89
C SER A 53 -2.67 -10.90 -6.10
N THR A 54 -1.94 -11.98 -5.87
CA THR A 54 -1.36 -12.81 -6.94
C THR A 54 -2.31 -13.91 -7.43
N VAL A 55 -3.43 -14.10 -6.74
CA VAL A 55 -4.34 -15.24 -6.95
C VAL A 55 -5.77 -14.83 -7.31
N THR A 56 -6.20 -13.63 -6.91
CA THR A 56 -7.55 -13.12 -7.21
C THR A 56 -7.49 -11.97 -8.21
N ILE A 57 -8.51 -11.87 -9.04
CA ILE A 57 -8.74 -10.70 -9.90
C ILE A 57 -9.05 -9.47 -9.03
N ASP A 58 -8.75 -8.28 -9.55
CA ASP A 58 -9.21 -7.04 -8.95
C ASP A 58 -10.70 -6.84 -9.28
N HIS A 59 -11.56 -7.02 -8.28
CA HIS A 59 -13.00 -6.81 -8.45
C HIS A 59 -13.40 -5.33 -8.54
N ILE A 60 -12.51 -4.40 -8.14
CA ILE A 60 -12.72 -2.95 -8.20
C ILE A 60 -12.30 -2.43 -9.57
N ASN A 61 -11.16 -2.90 -10.09
CA ASN A 61 -10.65 -2.52 -11.41
C ASN A 61 -10.34 -3.75 -12.29
N PRO A 62 -11.37 -4.46 -12.80
CA PRO A 62 -11.17 -5.69 -13.57
C PRO A 62 -10.33 -5.53 -14.85
N GLU A 63 -10.31 -4.32 -15.41
CA GLU A 63 -9.57 -3.98 -16.63
C GLU A 63 -8.09 -3.65 -16.37
N ALA A 64 -7.67 -3.52 -15.11
CA ALA A 64 -6.29 -3.26 -14.72
C ALA A 64 -5.80 -4.32 -13.71
N PRO A 65 -5.20 -5.43 -14.18
CA PRO A 65 -4.76 -6.51 -13.29
C PRO A 65 -3.64 -6.08 -12.35
N TRP A 66 -3.51 -6.81 -11.24
CA TRP A 66 -2.41 -6.63 -10.30
C TRP A 66 -1.04 -6.91 -10.97
N PRO A 67 -0.02 -6.07 -10.76
CA PRO A 67 1.34 -6.38 -11.19
C PRO A 67 1.92 -7.52 -10.35
N ARG A 68 2.87 -8.28 -10.92
CA ARG A 68 3.68 -9.23 -10.14
C ARG A 68 4.58 -8.48 -9.16
N ILE A 69 4.67 -8.97 -7.93
CA ILE A 69 5.39 -8.29 -6.82
C ILE A 69 6.87 -8.06 -7.19
N GLU A 70 7.52 -9.05 -7.79
CA GLU A 70 8.94 -8.97 -8.15
C GLU A 70 9.20 -7.93 -9.25
N GLU A 71 8.25 -7.76 -10.17
CA GLU A 71 8.32 -6.74 -11.22
C GLU A 71 8.04 -5.34 -10.67
N LEU A 72 7.08 -5.24 -9.75
CA LEU A 72 6.73 -3.99 -9.10
C LEU A 72 7.91 -3.40 -8.32
N GLY A 73 8.62 -4.22 -7.55
CA GLY A 73 9.83 -3.78 -6.84
C GLY A 73 10.91 -3.26 -7.80
N ARG A 74 11.13 -3.93 -8.94
CA ARG A 74 12.08 -3.46 -9.96
C ARG A 74 11.64 -2.14 -10.60
N ARG A 75 10.35 -1.99 -10.91
CA ARG A 75 9.80 -0.77 -11.54
C ARG A 75 9.90 0.44 -10.62
N ILE A 76 9.64 0.26 -9.33
CA ILE A 76 9.77 1.32 -8.31
C ILE A 76 11.25 1.60 -8.01
N GLY A 77 12.12 0.59 -8.09
CA GLY A 77 13.54 0.70 -7.75
C GLY A 77 13.81 0.58 -6.25
N MET A 78 12.87 0.01 -5.49
CA MET A 78 12.98 -0.19 -4.04
C MET A 78 12.47 -1.60 -3.65
N PRO A 79 13.05 -2.24 -2.62
CA PRO A 79 12.53 -3.50 -2.12
C PRO A 79 11.15 -3.30 -1.48
N LEU A 80 10.24 -4.23 -1.73
CA LEU A 80 8.91 -4.24 -1.12
C LEU A 80 8.92 -5.15 0.12
N ARG A 81 8.26 -4.72 1.19
CA ARG A 81 7.96 -5.56 2.36
C ARG A 81 6.46 -5.70 2.50
N GLU A 82 6.01 -6.94 2.64
CA GLU A 82 4.61 -7.24 2.94
C GLU A 82 4.32 -6.89 4.39
N ARG A 83 3.19 -6.22 4.65
CA ARG A 83 2.67 -5.98 5.99
C ARG A 83 1.42 -6.81 6.23
N LEU A 84 1.09 -6.98 7.51
CA LEU A 84 -0.23 -7.46 7.91
C LEU A 84 -1.29 -6.37 7.65
N PRO A 85 -2.60 -6.69 7.78
CA PRO A 85 -3.66 -5.68 7.73
C PRO A 85 -3.48 -4.56 8.77
N ILE A 86 -2.84 -4.86 9.90
CA ILE A 86 -2.37 -3.89 10.89
C ILE A 86 -0.99 -3.34 10.48
N TYR A 87 -0.80 -2.02 10.59
CA TYR A 87 0.49 -1.40 10.25
C TYR A 87 1.59 -1.78 11.25
N PRO A 88 2.86 -1.89 10.80
CA PRO A 88 3.99 -2.31 11.65
C PRO A 88 4.17 -1.49 12.92
N LYS A 89 3.89 -0.17 12.91
CA LYS A 89 3.95 0.66 14.12
C LYS A 89 2.97 0.19 15.20
N TYR A 90 1.74 -0.13 14.82
CA TYR A 90 0.72 -0.64 15.75
C TYR A 90 1.01 -2.06 16.22
N VAL A 91 1.71 -2.86 15.41
CA VAL A 91 2.23 -4.15 15.86
C VAL A 91 3.26 -3.96 16.97
N ARG A 92 4.23 -3.06 16.76
CA ARG A 92 5.28 -2.74 17.76
C ARG A 92 4.70 -2.14 19.03
N ASP A 93 3.67 -1.32 18.91
CA ASP A 93 2.99 -0.68 20.04
C ASP A 93 2.00 -1.62 20.75
N SER A 94 1.88 -2.88 20.30
CA SER A 94 0.91 -3.86 20.82
C SER A 94 -0.53 -3.33 20.79
N TRP A 95 -0.87 -2.53 19.77
CA TRP A 95 -2.17 -1.91 19.60
C TRP A 95 -3.14 -2.85 18.88
N TYR A 96 -3.48 -3.95 19.56
CA TYR A 96 -4.40 -4.98 19.12
C TYR A 96 -4.96 -5.75 20.33
N SER A 97 -6.04 -6.50 20.16
CA SER A 97 -6.66 -7.27 21.24
C SER A 97 -5.89 -8.55 21.57
N ASP A 98 -6.07 -9.05 22.80
CA ASP A 98 -5.49 -10.33 23.24
C ASP A 98 -5.98 -11.53 22.41
N GLU A 99 -7.17 -11.43 21.82
CA GLU A 99 -7.74 -12.47 20.95
C GLU A 99 -6.90 -12.69 19.68
N ILE A 100 -6.39 -11.61 19.06
CA ILE A 100 -5.58 -11.69 17.84
C ILE A 100 -4.07 -11.67 18.10
N ARG A 101 -3.64 -11.38 19.34
CA ARG A 101 -2.23 -11.37 19.74
C ARG A 101 -1.47 -12.61 19.28
N PRO A 102 -1.93 -13.86 19.52
CA PRO A 102 -1.18 -15.05 19.09
C PRO A 102 -0.95 -15.09 17.57
N LEU A 103 -1.92 -14.62 16.79
CA LEU A 103 -1.83 -14.59 15.33
C LEU A 103 -0.85 -13.51 14.86
N ILE A 104 -0.90 -12.31 15.45
CA ILE A 104 0.03 -11.22 15.15
C ILE A 104 1.46 -11.64 15.49
N GLU A 105 1.70 -12.17 16.69
CA GLU A 105 3.04 -12.63 17.12
C GLU A 105 3.57 -13.77 16.26
N MET A 106 2.70 -14.66 15.78
CA MET A 106 3.06 -15.72 14.86
C MET A 106 3.45 -15.17 13.48
N LEU A 107 2.66 -14.25 12.91
CA LEU A 107 2.79 -13.79 11.53
C LEU A 107 3.69 -12.58 11.33
N SER A 108 4.04 -11.82 12.38
CA SER A 108 4.86 -10.61 12.25
C SER A 108 6.30 -10.78 12.76
N ASP A 109 7.25 -10.13 12.11
CA ASP A 109 8.63 -10.02 12.57
C ASP A 109 8.78 -8.95 13.67
N ARG A 110 10.01 -8.74 14.16
CA ARG A 110 10.31 -7.76 15.22
C ARG A 110 10.06 -6.31 14.82
N GLU A 111 10.00 -6.03 13.53
CA GLU A 111 9.71 -4.69 13.00
C GLU A 111 8.20 -4.49 12.76
N GLY A 112 7.40 -5.55 12.86
CA GLY A 112 5.95 -5.54 12.69
C GLY A 112 5.48 -5.86 11.26
N PHE A 113 6.39 -6.25 10.36
CA PHE A 113 6.05 -6.69 9.00
C PHE A 113 5.75 -8.19 8.96
N ARG A 114 5.17 -8.68 7.87
CA ARG A 114 4.88 -10.11 7.74
C ARG A 114 6.19 -10.91 7.70
N LYS A 115 6.26 -11.98 8.50
CA LYS A 115 7.35 -12.97 8.43
C LYS A 115 7.32 -13.67 7.06
N VAL A 116 8.49 -13.73 6.42
CA VAL A 116 8.74 -14.51 5.20
C VAL A 116 9.36 -15.84 5.57
#